data_AF-A0A6J6ULV7-F1
#
_entry.id   AF-A0A6J6ULV7-F1
#
_cell.length_a   1.000
_cell.length_b   1.000
_cell.length_c   1.000
_cell.angle_alpha   90.00
_cell.angle_beta   90.00
_cell.angle_gamma   90.00
#
_symmetry.space_group_name_H-M   'P 1'
#
loop_
_entity.id
_entity.type
_entity.pdbx_description
1 polymer ?
#
loop_
_entity_poly.entity_id
_entity_poly.type
_entity_poly.pdbx_seq_one_letter_code
_entity_poly.pdbx_strand_id
1 'polypeptide(L)'
;MLDFANIFDDVVDSHEVGMRKPNRAIYELTLHRLGVEAHRAAFLDDAQSNVDAASAVGIHGIWVDIDPTHAVQRVRQLANL
;
A
#
# COMPACT_ATOMS: atom_id res chain seq x y z
N MET A 1 5.35 20.62 -8.36
CA MET A 1 5.03 19.21 -8.66
C MET A 1 5.79 18.36 -7.67
N LEU A 2 5.19 17.35 -7.05
CA LEU A 2 5.89 16.51 -6.07
C LEU A 2 6.99 15.72 -6.77
N ASP A 3 8.15 15.61 -6.13
CA ASP A 3 9.28 14.84 -6.63
C ASP A 3 9.17 13.40 -6.16
N PHE A 4 8.26 12.66 -6.79
CA PHE A 4 7.95 11.27 -6.41
C PHE A 4 9.19 10.37 -6.44
N ALA A 5 10.13 10.63 -7.36
CA ALA A 5 11.36 9.85 -7.49
C ALA A 5 12.31 10.00 -6.29
N ASN A 6 12.22 11.10 -5.53
CA ASN A 6 13.01 11.31 -4.32
C ASN A 6 12.28 10.91 -3.03
N ILE A 7 11.01 10.48 -3.12
CA ILE A 7 10.19 10.10 -1.95
C ILE A 7 9.91 8.59 -1.94
N PHE A 8 9.83 7.95 -3.11
CA PHE A 8 9.46 6.55 -3.25
C PHE A 8 10.53 5.76 -4.03
N ASP A 9 10.81 4.54 -3.58
CA ASP A 9 11.70 3.60 -4.28
C ASP A 9 11.10 3.09 -5.61
N ASP A 10 9.76 3.03 -5.70
CA ASP A 10 9.03 2.64 -6.90
C ASP A 10 7.65 3.33 -6.96
N VAL A 11 7.14 3.51 -8.18
CA VAL A 11 5.81 4.07 -8.46
C VAL A 11 5.08 3.13 -9.42
N VAL A 12 3.94 2.58 -8.97
CA VAL A 12 3.07 1.74 -9.79
C VAL A 12 1.85 2.54 -10.22
N ASP A 13 1.87 3.02 -11.47
CA ASP A 13 0.72 3.69 -12.09
C ASP A 13 -0.21 2.67 -12.76
N SER A 14 -1.48 2.66 -12.33
CA SER A 14 -2.50 1.74 -12.85
C SER A 14 -2.76 1.81 -14.36
N HIS A 15 -2.60 3.00 -14.96
CA HIS A 15 -2.77 3.18 -16.40
C HIS A 15 -1.62 2.51 -17.16
N GLU A 16 -0.39 2.70 -16.69
CA GLU A 16 0.81 2.15 -17.34
C GLU A 16 0.87 0.62 -17.25
N VAL A 17 0.46 0.05 -16.11
CA VAL A 17 0.52 -1.41 -15.90
C VAL A 17 -0.76 -2.13 -16.32
N GLY A 18 -1.83 -1.41 -16.68
CA GLY A 18 -3.10 -2.00 -17.10
C GLY A 18 -3.83 -2.78 -16.00
N MET A 19 -3.52 -2.51 -14.73
CA MET A 19 -4.09 -3.17 -13.55
C MET A 19 -4.55 -2.09 -12.58
N ARG A 20 -5.57 -2.38 -11.78
CA ARG A 20 -6.04 -1.46 -10.75
C ARG A 20 -6.44 -2.18 -9.48
N LYS A 21 -6.36 -1.46 -8.36
CA LYS A 21 -7.00 -1.88 -7.11
C LYS A 21 -8.53 -1.99 -7.33
N PRO A 22 -9.23 -2.94 -6.69
CA PRO A 22 -8.76 -3.94 -5.72
C PRO A 22 -8.29 -5.26 -6.36
N ASN A 23 -7.93 -5.31 -7.64
CA ASN A 23 -7.44 -6.55 -8.26
C ASN A 23 -6.11 -6.96 -7.63
N ARG A 24 -6.05 -8.20 -7.11
CA ARG A 24 -4.87 -8.84 -6.50
C ARG A 24 -3.56 -8.62 -7.28
N ALA A 25 -3.62 -8.64 -8.62
CA ALA A 25 -2.44 -8.53 -9.47
C ALA A 25 -1.62 -7.24 -9.26
N ILE A 26 -2.26 -6.11 -8.92
CA ILE A 26 -1.51 -4.86 -8.69
C ILE A 26 -0.69 -4.92 -7.40
N TYR A 27 -1.21 -5.56 -6.36
CA TYR A 27 -0.51 -5.71 -5.08
C TYR A 27 0.68 -6.66 -5.22
N GLU A 28 0.49 -7.78 -5.92
CA GLU A 28 1.56 -8.75 -6.20
C GLU A 28 2.67 -8.14 -7.06
N LEU A 29 2.31 -7.35 -8.07
CA LEU A 29 3.27 -6.60 -8.88
C LEU A 29 4.09 -5.64 -8.01
N THR A 30 3.43 -4.86 -7.16
CA THR A 30 4.12 -3.90 -6.27
C THR A 30 5.08 -4.62 -5.32
N LEU A 31 4.65 -5.69 -4.66
CA LEU A 31 5.52 -6.49 -3.78
C LEU A 31 6.73 -7.06 -4.54
N HIS A 32 6.51 -7.58 -5.74
CA HIS A 32 7.56 -8.11 -6.59
C HIS A 32 8.58 -7.03 -6.97
N ARG A 33 8.14 -5.84 -7.40
CA ARG A 33 9.05 -4.75 -7.79
C ARG A 33 9.84 -4.19 -6.60
N LEU A 34 9.20 -4.09 -5.42
CA LEU A 34 9.87 -3.69 -4.18
C LEU A 34 10.80 -4.78 -3.62
N GLY A 35 10.64 -6.05 -4.03
CA GLY A 35 11.38 -7.17 -3.46
C GLY A 35 11.04 -7.44 -1.99
N VAL A 36 9.79 -7.21 -1.58
CA VAL A 36 9.33 -7.30 -0.19
C VAL A 36 8.28 -8.40 -0.04
N GLU A 37 8.41 -9.18 1.03
CA GLU A 37 7.39 -10.16 1.45
C GLU A 37 6.12 -9.46 1.94
N ALA A 38 4.94 -9.98 1.59
CA ALA A 38 3.65 -9.36 1.91
C ALA A 38 3.50 -8.99 3.41
N HIS A 39 3.85 -9.93 4.30
CA HIS A 39 3.78 -9.74 5.76
C HIS A 39 4.75 -8.68 6.32
N ARG A 40 5.66 -8.17 5.50
CA ARG A 40 6.58 -7.06 5.84
C ARG A 40 6.15 -5.72 5.25
N ALA A 41 5.02 -5.68 4.53
CA ALA A 41 4.49 -4.48 3.92
C ALA A 41 3.23 -3.99 4.67
N ALA A 42 3.04 -2.67 4.67
CA ALA A 42 1.80 -2.03 5.07
C ALA A 42 1.23 -1.26 3.87
N PHE A 43 -0.09 -1.32 3.70
CA PHE A 43 -0.81 -0.64 2.62
C PHE A 43 -1.85 0.31 3.20
N LEU A 44 -1.73 1.59 2.84
CA LEU A 44 -2.59 2.67 3.31
C LEU A 44 -3.48 3.14 2.15
N ASP A 45 -4.80 3.16 2.34
CA ASP A 45 -5.75 3.58 1.31
C ASP A 45 -7.06 4.07 1.95
N ASP A 46 -7.74 5.00 1.30
CA ASP A 46 -9.00 5.58 1.76
C ASP A 46 -10.24 4.75 1.37
N ALA A 47 -10.09 3.85 0.40
CA ALA A 47 -11.15 2.91 0.04
C ALA A 47 -11.00 1.58 0.79
N GLN A 48 -11.93 1.29 1.70
CA GLN A 48 -11.95 0.03 2.46
C GLN A 48 -11.80 -1.22 1.58
N SER A 49 -12.43 -1.25 0.40
CA SER A 49 -12.31 -2.39 -0.54
C SER A 49 -10.88 -2.65 -1.03
N ASN A 50 -10.05 -1.61 -1.17
CA ASN A 50 -8.65 -1.76 -1.54
C ASN A 50 -7.82 -2.27 -0.35
N VAL A 51 -8.15 -1.84 0.86
CA VAL A 51 -7.52 -2.26 2.11
C VAL A 51 -7.80 -3.75 2.37
N ASP A 52 -9.04 -4.18 2.17
CA ASP A 52 -9.46 -5.57 2.35
C ASP A 52 -8.75 -6.47 1.34
N ALA A 53 -8.63 -6.04 0.08
CA ALA A 53 -7.91 -6.79 -0.95
C ALA A 53 -6.40 -6.88 -0.69
N ALA A 54 -5.78 -5.81 -0.19
CA ALA A 54 -4.39 -5.85 0.26
C ALA A 54 -4.20 -6.85 1.43
N SER A 55 -5.13 -6.85 2.38
CA SER A 55 -5.11 -7.78 3.51
C SER A 55 -5.27 -9.23 3.05
N ALA A 56 -6.12 -9.49 2.05
CA ALA A 56 -6.32 -10.82 1.47
C ALA A 56 -5.07 -11.37 0.75
N VAL A 57 -4.12 -10.52 0.34
CA VAL A 57 -2.81 -10.95 -0.21
C VAL A 57 -1.71 -11.05 0.85
N GLY A 58 -2.03 -10.79 2.13
CA GLY A 58 -1.11 -10.90 3.25
C GLY A 58 -0.36 -9.61 3.61
N ILE A 59 -0.72 -8.47 3.01
CA ILE A 59 -0.19 -7.15 3.36
C ILE A 59 -0.94 -6.62 4.59
N HIS A 60 -0.29 -5.86 5.46
CA HIS A 60 -0.99 -5.14 6.53
C HIS A 60 -1.81 -3.98 5.94
N GLY A 61 -3.08 -4.24 5.61
CA GLY A 61 -4.02 -3.21 5.17
C GLY A 61 -4.41 -2.28 6.32
N ILE A 62 -4.34 -0.96 6.07
CA ILE A 62 -4.69 0.10 7.01
C ILE A 62 -5.60 1.08 6.29
N TRP A 63 -6.84 1.21 6.76
CA TRP A 63 -7.77 2.20 6.23
C TRP A 63 -7.41 3.59 6.73
N VAL A 64 -7.40 4.56 5.80
CA VAL A 64 -7.16 5.97 6.07
C VAL A 64 -8.47 6.73 5.87
N ASP A 65 -9.10 7.14 6.96
CA ASP A 65 -10.26 8.00 6.89
C ASP A 65 -9.85 9.49 6.87
N ILE A 66 -10.80 10.40 7.15
CA ILE A 66 -10.54 11.85 7.16
C ILE A 66 -9.53 12.23 8.25
N ASP A 67 -9.49 11.51 9.38
CA ASP A 67 -8.51 11.69 10.44
C ASP A 67 -7.41 10.60 10.35
N PRO A 68 -6.25 10.90 9.74
CA PRO A 68 -5.20 9.91 9.54
C PRO A 68 -4.50 9.50 10.84
N THR A 69 -4.85 10.07 12.00
CA THR A 69 -4.19 9.80 13.28
C THR A 69 -4.13 8.31 13.60
N HIS A 70 -5.23 7.59 13.40
CA HIS A 70 -5.27 6.15 13.64
C HIS A 70 -4.33 5.38 12.69
N ALA A 71 -4.35 5.71 11.40
CA ALA A 71 -3.48 5.06 10.42
C ALA A 71 -1.99 5.31 10.71
N VAL A 72 -1.63 6.54 11.07
CA VAL A 72 -0.25 6.90 11.45
C VAL A 72 0.21 6.13 12.69
N GLN A 73 -0.63 6.06 13.74
CA GLN A 73 -0.34 5.27 14.93
C GLN A 73 -0.13 3.80 14.59
N ARG A 74 -0.98 3.24 13.71
CA ARG A 74 -0.87 1.85 13.29
C ARG A 74 0.43 1.56 12.54
N VAL A 75 0.85 2.44 11.63
CA VAL A 75 2.15 2.31 10.93
C VAL A 75 3.31 2.36 11.92
N ARG A 76 3.30 3.31 12.88
CA ARG A 76 4.35 3.40 13.90
C ARG A 76 4.47 2.12 14.73
N GLN A 77 3.34 1.54 15.14
CA GLN A 77 3.31 0.25 15.83
C GLN A 77 3.92 -0.89 15.00
N LEU A 78 3.58 -0.98 13.70
CA LEU A 78 4.13 -2.01 12.82
C LEU A 78 5.64 -1.83 12.58
N ALA A 79 6.09 -0.57 12.51
CA ALA A 79 7.48 -0.22 12.27
C ALA A 79 8.35 -0.19 13.55
N ASN A 80 7.74 -0.41 14.72
CA ASN A 80 8.38 -0.24 16.04
C ASN A 80 9.00 1.17 16.23
N LEU A 81 8.24 2.21 15.87
CA LEU A 81 8.60 3.63 15.98
C LEU A 81 7.79 4.37 17.05
#